data_AF-A0A7Z2ZRF9-F1
#
_entry.id   AF-A0A7Z2ZRF9-F1
#
_cell.length_a   1.000
_cell.length_b   1.000
_cell.length_c   1.000
_cell.angle_alpha   90.00
_cell.angle_beta   90.00
_cell.angle_gamma   90.00
#
_symmetry.space_group_name_H-M   'P 1'
#
loop_
_entity.id
_entity.type
_entity.pdbx_description
1 polymer ?
#
loop_
_entity_poly.entity_id
_entity_poly.type
_entity_poly.pdbx_seq_one_letter_code
_entity_poly.pdbx_strand_id
1 'polypeptide(L)'
;MMENGLPAGSWTHSFEEDADGIEVFRPSASFSFPPSRRPRRTLAFGADGQVGLGTPGPDDRLRHAQVALQALGANRFRLGDARVVDVVEAGPDVLKLKEI
;
A
#
# COMPACT_ATOMS: atom_id res chain seq x y z
N MET A 1 -8.93 -0.41 -17.61
CA MET A 1 -7.82 0.50 -17.90
C MET A 1 -7.15 0.83 -16.57
N MET A 2 -5.93 0.34 -16.33
CA MET A 2 -5.14 0.71 -15.14
C MET A 2 -4.25 1.89 -15.57
N GLU A 3 -4.78 3.12 -15.51
CA GLU A 3 -4.14 4.27 -16.15
C GLU A 3 -2.93 4.85 -15.39
N ASN A 4 -2.42 4.16 -14.36
CA ASN A 4 -1.25 4.63 -13.61
C ASN A 4 -0.37 3.51 -12.98
N GLY A 5 -0.49 2.25 -13.42
CA GLY A 5 0.30 1.13 -12.88
C GLY A 5 0.04 0.77 -11.40
N LEU A 6 -0.76 1.57 -10.68
CA LEU A 6 -1.17 1.35 -9.30
C LEU A 6 -2.66 0.99 -9.21
N PRO A 7 -3.04 0.04 -8.34
CA PRO A 7 -4.42 -0.33 -8.17
C PRO A 7 -5.17 0.69 -7.31
N ALA A 8 -6.47 0.87 -7.55
CA ALA A 8 -7.33 1.72 -6.72
C ALA A 8 -7.76 1.01 -5.43
N GLY A 9 -8.23 1.79 -4.45
CA GLY A 9 -8.83 1.27 -3.21
C GLY A 9 -7.82 1.04 -2.08
N SER A 10 -8.24 0.26 -1.08
CA SER A 10 -7.48 0.01 0.15
C SER A 10 -6.73 -1.33 0.09
N TRP A 11 -5.46 -1.28 0.48
CA TRP A 11 -4.49 -2.36 0.41
C TRP A 11 -3.82 -2.51 1.76
N THR A 12 -3.96 -3.67 2.41
CA THR A 12 -3.40 -3.93 3.74
C THR A 12 -2.18 -4.85 3.63
N HIS A 13 -1.16 -4.54 4.43
CA HIS A 13 0.11 -5.26 4.42
C HIS A 13 -0.06 -6.69 4.97
N SER A 14 0.38 -7.64 4.16
CA SER A 14 0.41 -9.08 4.43
C SER A 14 1.85 -9.49 4.77
N PHE A 15 2.23 -9.32 6.05
CA PHE A 15 3.58 -9.67 6.53
C PHE A 15 3.95 -11.14 6.31
N GLU A 16 2.96 -12.02 6.23
CA GLU A 16 3.20 -13.45 6.04
C GLU A 16 3.63 -13.78 4.61
N GLU A 17 3.34 -12.89 3.67
CA GLU A 17 3.68 -13.01 2.26
C GLU A 17 4.93 -12.20 1.88
N ASP A 18 5.49 -11.43 2.81
CA ASP A 18 6.71 -10.66 2.56
C ASP A 18 7.92 -11.59 2.36
N ALA A 19 8.75 -11.26 1.37
CA ALA A 19 9.95 -12.04 1.02
C ALA A 19 10.95 -11.19 0.23
N ASP A 20 12.24 -11.42 0.42
CA ASP A 20 13.33 -10.74 -0.33
C ASP A 20 13.29 -9.20 -0.24
N GLY A 21 12.79 -8.65 0.87
CA GLY A 21 12.60 -7.20 1.03
C GLY A 21 11.44 -6.63 0.19
N ILE A 22 10.58 -7.49 -0.36
CA ILE A 22 9.35 -7.13 -1.05
C ILE A 22 8.19 -7.22 -0.05
N GLU A 23 7.54 -6.09 0.17
CA GLU A 23 6.31 -5.99 0.95
C GLU A 23 5.11 -6.38 0.08
N VAL A 24 4.29 -7.29 0.59
CA VAL A 24 3.08 -7.74 -0.10
C VAL A 24 1.86 -7.11 0.54
N PHE A 25 1.03 -6.50 -0.29
CA PHE A 25 -0.24 -5.92 0.09
C PHE A 25 -1.39 -6.66 -0.59
N ARG A 26 -2.45 -6.89 0.16
CA ARG A 26 -3.67 -7.55 -0.31
C ARG A 26 -4.86 -6.58 -0.18
N PRO A 27 -5.88 -6.70 -1.06
CA PRO A 27 -7.03 -5.82 -1.02
C PRO A 27 -7.76 -5.97 0.33
N SER A 28 -7.88 -4.88 1.09
CA SER A 28 -8.45 -4.88 2.44
C SER A 28 -9.91 -5.35 2.46
N ALA A 29 -10.65 -5.15 1.36
CA ALA A 29 -12.06 -5.48 1.26
C ALA A 29 -12.33 -6.97 1.00
N SER A 30 -11.37 -7.69 0.39
CA SER A 30 -11.62 -9.05 -0.11
C SER A 30 -10.73 -10.11 0.55
N PHE A 31 -9.55 -9.71 1.03
CA PHE A 31 -8.61 -10.65 1.63
C PHE A 31 -8.83 -10.80 3.13
N SER A 32 -8.99 -12.05 3.58
CA SER A 32 -9.10 -12.37 5.01
C SER A 32 -7.71 -12.49 5.63
N PHE A 33 -7.30 -11.43 6.33
CA PHE A 33 -6.03 -11.43 7.05
C PHE A 33 -6.13 -12.28 8.31
N PRO A 34 -5.17 -13.20 8.55
CA PRO A 34 -5.13 -13.92 9.81
C PRO A 34 -4.79 -12.97 10.97
N PRO A 35 -5.18 -13.34 12.21
CA PRO A 35 -4.99 -12.49 13.37
C PRO A 35 -3.51 -12.19 13.58
N SER A 36 -3.14 -10.91 13.47
CA SER A 36 -1.79 -10.43 13.68
C SER A 36 -1.68 -9.73 15.02
N ARG A 37 -0.58 -10.01 15.74
CA ARG A 37 -0.24 -9.31 16.99
C ARG A 37 0.48 -7.97 16.75
N ARG A 38 0.69 -7.60 15.49
CA ARG A 38 1.39 -6.38 15.05
C ARG A 38 0.44 -5.53 14.19
N PRO A 39 0.52 -4.19 14.28
CA PRO A 39 -0.29 -3.31 13.45
C PRO A 39 0.05 -3.48 11.96
N ARG A 40 -0.95 -3.69 11.11
CA ARG A 40 -0.79 -3.81 9.66
C ARG A 40 -0.85 -2.43 9.01
N ARG A 41 0.13 -2.09 8.18
CA ARG A 41 0.07 -0.87 7.36
C ARG A 41 -1.04 -1.01 6.32
N THR A 42 -1.73 0.07 6.02
CA THR A 42 -2.73 0.15 4.94
C THR A 42 -2.37 1.30 4.00
N LEU A 43 -2.48 1.05 2.70
CA LEU A 43 -2.31 2.01 1.63
C LEU A 43 -3.66 2.17 0.93
N ALA A 44 -4.17 3.39 0.82
CA ALA A 44 -5.42 3.68 0.11
C ALA A 44 -5.12 4.55 -1.11
N PHE A 45 -5.13 3.98 -2.31
CA PHE A 45 -4.87 4.72 -3.54
C PHE A 45 -6.17 5.32 -4.07
N GLY A 46 -6.25 6.64 -4.08
CA GLY A 46 -7.35 7.39 -4.66
C GLY A 46 -7.10 7.76 -6.12
N ALA A 47 -8.17 8.14 -6.83
CA ALA A 47 -8.07 8.67 -8.20
C ALA A 47 -7.41 10.06 -8.28
N ASP A 48 -7.24 10.74 -7.14
CA ASP A 48 -6.79 12.14 -7.05
C ASP A 48 -5.25 12.30 -6.97
N GLY A 49 -4.49 11.23 -7.24
CA GLY A 49 -3.03 11.27 -7.08
C GLY A 49 -2.58 11.43 -5.62
N GLN A 50 -3.44 11.00 -4.69
CA GLN A 50 -3.15 10.94 -3.27
C GLN A 50 -3.18 9.48 -2.81
N VAL A 51 -2.33 9.16 -1.83
CA VAL A 51 -2.32 7.87 -1.15
C VAL A 51 -2.57 8.07 0.34
N GLY A 52 -3.55 7.38 0.88
CA GLY A 52 -3.80 7.33 2.33
C GLY A 52 -2.90 6.30 2.99
N LEU A 53 -2.04 6.74 3.90
CA LEU A 53 -1.23 5.86 4.75
C LEU A 53 -1.93 5.67 6.09
N GLY A 54 -2.31 4.44 6.41
CA GLY A 54 -2.93 4.06 7.68
C GLY A 54 -2.06 3.08 8.47
N THR A 55 -1.92 3.30 9.76
CA THR A 55 -1.47 2.29 10.73
C THR A 55 -2.54 2.18 11.81
N PRO A 56 -3.06 0.97 12.11
CA PRO A 56 -3.99 0.80 13.22
C PRO A 56 -3.24 1.14 14.52
N GLY A 57 -3.65 2.24 15.14
CA GLY A 57 -3.23 2.62 16.48
C GLY A 57 -4.17 2.01 17.53
N PRO A 58 -3.82 2.13 18.82
CA PRO A 58 -4.71 1.71 19.92
C PRO A 58 -6.02 2.52 19.98
N ASP A 59 -6.06 3.68 19.32
CA ASP A 59 -7.29 4.43 19.05
C ASP A 59 -7.86 3.92 17.73
N ASP A 60 -9.03 3.27 17.77
CA ASP A 60 -9.74 2.64 16.65
C ASP A 60 -10.06 3.61 15.49
N ARG A 61 -9.79 4.90 15.65
CA ARG A 61 -9.77 5.87 14.56
C ARG A 61 -8.54 5.64 13.69
N LEU A 62 -8.73 4.85 12.63
CA LEU A 62 -7.88 4.83 11.44
C LEU A 62 -7.60 6.28 10.95
N ARG A 63 -6.54 6.91 11.45
CA ARG A 63 -6.05 8.18 10.91
C ARG A 63 -5.27 7.84 9.65
N HIS A 64 -5.95 7.85 8.51
CA HIS A 64 -5.30 7.82 7.22
C HIS A 64 -4.66 9.20 7.02
N ALA A 65 -3.34 9.28 7.13
CA ALA A 65 -2.61 10.46 6.68
C ALA A 65 -2.61 10.43 5.16
N GLN A 66 -3.32 11.38 4.53
CA GLN A 66 -3.32 11.52 3.08
C GLN A 66 -2.03 12.22 2.67
N VAL A 67 -1.24 11.54 1.84
CA VAL A 67 0.04 12.04 1.37
C VAL A 67 0.07 12.05 -0.15
N ALA A 68 0.89 12.95 -0.71
CA ALA A 68 1.09 13.04 -2.14
C ALA A 68 1.67 11.73 -2.70
N LEU A 69 1.13 11.29 -3.83
CA LEU A 69 1.68 10.20 -4.61
C LEU A 69 2.41 10.79 -5.83
N GLN A 70 3.73 10.61 -5.89
CA GLN A 70 4.54 11.13 -6.98
C GLN A 70 5.19 9.98 -7.76
N ALA A 71 4.91 9.88 -9.07
CA ALA A 71 5.64 8.97 -9.95
C ALA A 71 7.06 9.50 -10.20
N LEU A 72 8.08 8.66 -9.97
CA LEU A 72 9.50 8.95 -10.22
C LEU A 72 10.06 8.17 -11.42
N GLY A 73 9.27 7.27 -12.00
CA GLY A 73 9.62 6.44 -13.15
C GLY A 73 8.46 5.52 -13.51
N ALA A 74 8.66 4.58 -14.42
CA ALA A 74 7.60 3.69 -14.91
C ALA A 74 6.93 2.87 -13.78
N ASN A 75 7.73 2.37 -12.83
CA ASN A 75 7.26 1.57 -11.70
C ASN A 75 7.68 2.15 -10.34
N ARG A 76 8.29 3.34 -10.31
CA ARG A 76 8.82 3.93 -9.06
C ARG A 76 7.92 5.05 -8.58
N PHE A 77 7.53 5.00 -7.31
CA PHE A 77 6.63 5.96 -6.70
C PHE A 77 7.14 6.43 -5.36
N ARG A 78 7.00 7.73 -5.10
CA ARG A 78 7.19 8.33 -3.78
C ARG A 78 5.83 8.52 -3.12
N LEU A 79 5.70 8.02 -1.90
CA LEU A 79 4.55 8.19 -1.00
C LEU A 79 4.92 9.21 0.07
N GLY A 80 4.33 10.40 0.01
CA GLY A 80 4.67 11.50 0.89
C GLY A 80 6.09 12.01 0.67
N ASP A 81 6.76 12.46 1.73
CA ASP A 81 8.07 13.09 1.62
C ASP A 81 9.24 12.09 1.70
N ALA A 82 9.04 10.96 2.37
CA ALA A 82 10.15 10.10 2.79
C ALA A 82 10.19 8.70 2.16
N ARG A 83 9.07 8.16 1.69
CA ARG A 83 9.01 6.74 1.29
C ARG A 83 9.03 6.59 -0.22
N VAL A 84 10.04 5.93 -0.76
CA VAL A 84 10.13 5.58 -2.19
C VAL A 84 10.00 4.07 -2.34
N VAL A 85 9.14 3.65 -3.25
CA VAL A 85 8.91 2.24 -3.55
C VAL A 85 8.97 1.98 -5.04
N ASP A 86 9.51 0.83 -5.43
CA ASP A 86 9.32 0.24 -6.74
C ASP A 86 8.14 -0.75 -6.68
N VAL A 87 7.20 -0.59 -7.60
CA VAL A 87 6.10 -1.53 -7.86
C VAL A 87 6.68 -2.72 -8.61
N VAL A 88 6.77 -3.84 -7.91
CA VAL A 88 7.22 -5.11 -8.50
C VAL A 88 6.07 -5.79 -9.23
N GLU A 89 4.86 -5.72 -8.66
CA GLU A 89 3.65 -6.31 -9.22
C GLU A 89 2.43 -5.52 -8.75
N ALA A 90 1.52 -5.20 -9.66
CA ALA A 90 0.24 -4.56 -9.34
C ALA A 90 -0.88 -5.26 -10.09
N GLY A 91 -1.74 -5.94 -9.34
CA GLY A 91 -2.91 -6.65 -9.86
C GLY A 91 -4.15 -6.37 -9.01
N PRO A 92 -5.29 -6.97 -9.37
CA PRO A 92 -6.54 -6.82 -8.62
C PRO A 92 -6.50 -7.50 -7.24
N ASP A 93 -5.68 -8.54 -7.07
CA ASP A 93 -5.62 -9.36 -5.85
C ASP A 93 -4.33 -9.19 -5.03
N VAL A 94 -3.31 -8.56 -5.61
CA VAL A 94 -1.99 -8.44 -4.99
C VAL A 94 -1.27 -7.19 -5.48
N LEU A 95 -0.60 -6.52 -4.55
CA LEU A 95 0.28 -5.40 -4.80
C LEU A 95 1.60 -5.67 -4.09
N LYS A 96 2.69 -5.77 -4.85
CA LYS A 96 4.04 -6.02 -4.35
C LYS A 96 4.88 -4.77 -4.50
N LEU A 97 5.42 -4.29 -3.39
CA LEU A 97 6.24 -3.08 -3.33
C LEU A 97 7.61 -3.42 -2.77
N LYS A 98 8.66 -2.87 -3.36
CA LYS A 98 10.02 -2.92 -2.83
C LYS A 98 10.43 -1.53 -2.39
N GLU A 99 10.76 -1.35 -1.12
CA GLU A 99 11.28 -0.08 -0.61
C GLU A 99 12.74 0.13 -1.07
N ILE A 100 13.10 1.38 -1.40
CA ILE A 100 14.40 1.77 -1.97
C ILE A 100 15.11 2.77 -1.06
#